data_AF-A0A1G4IM02-F1
#
_entry.id   AF-A0A1G4IM02-F1
#
_cell.length_a   1.000
_cell.length_b   1.000
_cell.length_c   1.000
_cell.angle_alpha   90.00
_cell.angle_beta   90.00
_cell.angle_gamma   90.00
#
_symmetry.space_group_name_H-M   'P 1'
#
loop_
_entity.id
_entity.type
_entity.pdbx_description
1 polymer ?
#
loop_
_entity_poly.entity_id
_entity_poly.type
_entity_poly.pdbx_seq_one_letter_code
_entity_poly.pdbx_strand_id
1 'polypeptide(L)'
;MAVQDVIRKKSKAHGDPVARQKLMWVVGHGMTLGLGAIYALFYLWQCLTMYRYRSWKTLFLIARPPQVKSQTWLQLLWRSLPQISYRLSLVGVLLAYSVASYQKWYSLNPSWYDLLSRENFQGVLIAVLWLFSRASLFKLVPFILTSFLHLTVKADQKADVKKDDDKDDEKRPLNDNEDKKTKQKDNTTTFLHIIAYSELVTVVSLFFDIITFRDGVGGFVLVIYLSIYWLRLNFSPYAQETLLRLILKVDKKIPPKYHSQWKDIKQFLYLRMDESRKQG
;
A
#
# COMPACT_ATOMS: atom_id res chain seq x y z
N MET A 1 -51.81 42.24 -22.60
CA MET A 1 -50.50 41.60 -22.92
C MET A 1 -50.05 40.83 -21.69
N ALA A 2 -50.01 39.50 -21.77
CA ALA A 2 -49.60 38.67 -20.63
C ALA A 2 -48.07 38.62 -20.58
N VAL A 3 -47.49 39.10 -19.48
CA VAL A 3 -46.05 39.00 -19.21
C VAL A 3 -45.77 37.56 -18.80
N GLN A 4 -45.08 36.80 -19.65
CA GLN A 4 -44.58 35.49 -19.28
C GLN A 4 -43.38 35.66 -18.35
N ASP A 5 -43.52 35.22 -17.10
CA ASP A 5 -42.40 35.11 -16.18
C ASP A 5 -41.46 33.99 -16.65
N VAL A 6 -40.30 34.39 -17.16
CA VAL A 6 -39.22 33.48 -17.52
C VAL A 6 -38.59 32.94 -16.23
N ILE A 7 -39.03 31.77 -15.79
CA ILE A 7 -38.42 31.04 -14.68
C ILE A 7 -37.02 30.59 -15.11
N ARG A 8 -35.99 31.39 -14.81
CA ARG A 8 -34.60 30.98 -14.96
C ARG A 8 -34.30 29.86 -13.95
N LYS A 9 -34.07 28.64 -14.44
CA LYS A 9 -33.53 27.55 -13.61
C LYS A 9 -32.22 28.02 -12.99
N LYS A 10 -32.17 28.14 -11.65
CA LYS A 10 -30.92 28.36 -10.91
C LYS A 10 -29.90 27.31 -11.37
N SER A 11 -28.72 27.75 -11.82
CA SER A 11 -27.62 26.84 -12.13
C SER A 11 -27.36 25.97 -10.91
N LYS A 12 -27.37 24.64 -11.09
CA LYS A 12 -27.07 23.69 -10.00
C LYS A 12 -25.79 24.17 -9.30
N ALA A 13 -25.89 24.48 -8.01
CA ALA A 13 -24.72 24.85 -7.21
C ALA A 13 -23.63 23.79 -7.45
N HIS A 14 -22.47 24.21 -7.95
CA HIS A 14 -21.33 23.32 -8.12
C HIS A 14 -20.98 22.79 -6.73
N GLY A 15 -21.39 21.55 -6.43
CA GLY A 15 -21.19 20.97 -5.10
C GLY A 15 -19.72 21.00 -4.68
N ASP A 16 -19.49 21.15 -3.37
CA ASP A 16 -18.17 21.45 -2.81
C ASP A 16 -17.07 20.51 -3.37
N PRO A 17 -16.05 21.06 -4.05
CA PRO A 17 -15.00 20.25 -4.67
C PRO A 17 -14.22 19.44 -3.63
N VAL A 18 -14.05 19.99 -2.43
CA VAL A 18 -13.37 19.33 -1.30
C VAL A 18 -14.16 18.11 -0.81
N ALA A 19 -15.50 18.18 -0.76
CA ALA A 19 -16.33 17.05 -0.37
C ALA A 19 -16.24 15.91 -1.39
N ARG A 20 -16.23 16.24 -2.69
CA ARG A 20 -16.05 15.27 -3.77
C ARG A 20 -14.68 14.59 -3.70
N GLN A 21 -13.61 15.35 -3.48
CA GLN A 21 -12.27 14.78 -3.31
C GLN A 21 -12.18 13.88 -2.07
N LYS A 22 -12.77 14.29 -0.94
CA LYS A 22 -12.85 13.44 0.27
C LYS A 22 -13.61 12.14 -0.02
N LEU A 23 -14.71 12.20 -0.76
CA LEU A 23 -15.46 11.01 -1.18
C LEU A 23 -14.61 10.10 -2.06
N MET A 24 -13.96 10.65 -3.10
CA MET A 24 -13.06 9.91 -3.96
C MET A 24 -11.96 9.23 -3.15
N TRP A 25 -11.30 9.95 -2.24
CA TRP A 25 -10.27 9.39 -1.37
C TRP A 25 -10.78 8.22 -0.51
N VAL A 26 -11.99 8.34 0.09
CA VAL A 26 -12.59 7.24 0.87
C VAL A 26 -12.95 6.06 -0.02
N VAL A 27 -13.52 6.31 -1.20
CA VAL A 27 -13.85 5.28 -2.19
C VAL A 27 -12.59 4.54 -2.64
N GLY A 28 -11.48 5.24 -2.88
CA GLY A 28 -10.20 4.65 -3.29
C GLY A 28 -9.65 3.68 -2.24
N HIS A 29 -9.57 4.11 -0.98
CA HIS A 29 -9.12 3.23 0.12
C HIS A 29 -10.12 2.09 0.40
N GLY A 30 -11.43 2.37 0.36
CA GLY A 30 -12.47 1.35 0.52
C GLY A 30 -12.42 0.29 -0.58
N MET A 31 -12.23 0.71 -1.82
CA MET A 31 -12.05 -0.19 -2.97
C MET A 31 -10.78 -1.02 -2.86
N THR A 32 -9.68 -0.40 -2.42
CA THR A 32 -8.41 -1.10 -2.17
C THR A 32 -8.58 -2.19 -1.12
N LEU A 33 -9.21 -1.88 0.02
CA LEU A 33 -9.47 -2.83 1.09
C LEU A 33 -10.43 -3.94 0.68
N GLY A 34 -11.60 -3.58 0.15
CA GLY A 34 -12.64 -4.56 -0.19
C GLY A 34 -12.19 -5.52 -1.27
N LEU A 35 -11.72 -5.00 -2.41
CA LEU A 35 -11.27 -5.82 -3.53
C LEU A 35 -9.92 -6.48 -3.26
N GLY A 36 -9.06 -5.85 -2.46
CA GLY A 36 -7.82 -6.45 -1.98
C GLY A 36 -8.09 -7.65 -1.07
N ALA A 37 -9.05 -7.55 -0.14
CA ALA A 37 -9.45 -8.65 0.73
C ALA A 37 -10.11 -9.79 -0.05
N ILE A 38 -10.99 -9.49 -1.01
CA ILE A 38 -11.56 -10.51 -1.90
C ILE A 38 -10.44 -11.25 -2.64
N TYR A 39 -9.49 -10.53 -3.24
CA TYR A 39 -8.35 -11.16 -3.90
C TYR A 39 -7.50 -12.01 -2.94
N ALA A 40 -7.25 -11.53 -1.72
CA ALA A 40 -6.52 -12.28 -0.71
C ALA A 40 -7.22 -13.60 -0.35
N LEU A 41 -8.54 -13.59 -0.17
CA LEU A 41 -9.33 -14.80 0.08
C LEU A 41 -9.23 -15.79 -1.08
N PHE A 42 -9.37 -15.33 -2.33
CA PHE A 42 -9.18 -16.19 -3.51
C PHE A 42 -7.76 -16.75 -3.60
N TYR A 43 -6.75 -15.94 -3.31
CA TYR A 43 -5.35 -16.37 -3.32
C TYR A 43 -5.09 -17.45 -2.27
N LEU A 44 -5.57 -17.24 -1.03
CA LEU A 44 -5.44 -18.22 0.05
C LEU A 44 -6.21 -19.51 -0.25
N TRP A 45 -7.43 -19.40 -0.78
CA TRP A 45 -8.21 -20.54 -1.24
C TRP A 45 -7.48 -21.32 -2.34
N GLN A 46 -6.84 -20.63 -3.29
CA GLN A 46 -6.05 -21.26 -4.35
C GLN A 46 -4.81 -21.96 -3.78
N CYS A 47 -4.14 -21.38 -2.79
CA CYS A 47 -3.00 -22.02 -2.11
C CYS A 47 -3.43 -23.27 -1.33
N LEU A 48 -4.55 -23.20 -0.60
CA LEU A 48 -5.11 -24.33 0.15
C LEU A 48 -5.56 -25.47 -0.77
N THR A 49 -6.24 -25.12 -1.87
CA THR A 49 -6.68 -26.12 -2.87
C THR A 49 -5.51 -26.68 -3.67
N MET A 50 -4.47 -25.89 -3.98
CA MET A 50 -3.22 -26.43 -4.52
C MET A 50 -2.64 -27.50 -3.62
N TYR A 51 -2.55 -27.26 -2.31
CA TYR A 51 -2.04 -28.27 -1.37
C TYR A 51 -2.94 -29.50 -1.28
N ARG A 52 -4.28 -29.32 -1.35
CA ARG A 52 -5.25 -30.41 -1.28
C ARG A 52 -5.31 -31.28 -2.54
N TYR A 53 -5.17 -30.68 -3.72
CA TYR A 53 -5.40 -31.38 -5.01
C TYR A 53 -4.12 -31.73 -5.77
N ARG A 54 -2.97 -31.17 -5.39
CA ARG A 54 -1.69 -31.48 -6.01
C ARG A 54 -1.07 -32.69 -5.30
N SER A 55 -1.41 -33.89 -5.78
CA SER A 55 -0.77 -35.12 -5.32
C SER A 55 0.74 -35.05 -5.55
N TRP A 56 1.54 -35.72 -4.71
CA TRP A 56 3.01 -35.73 -4.81
C TRP A 56 3.48 -36.10 -6.23
N LYS A 57 2.73 -36.94 -6.96
CA LYS A 57 2.97 -37.31 -8.36
C LYS A 57 2.96 -36.12 -9.34
N THR A 58 2.07 -35.15 -9.15
CA THR A 58 2.03 -33.90 -9.95
C THR A 58 3.10 -32.87 -9.54
N LEU A 59 3.67 -33.01 -8.35
CA LEU A 59 4.75 -32.18 -7.84
C LEU A 59 6.11 -32.66 -8.40
N PHE A 60 6.28 -33.97 -8.56
CA PHE A 60 7.40 -34.60 -9.26
C PHE A 60 7.22 -34.71 -10.78
N LEU A 61 6.33 -33.91 -11.39
CA LEU A 61 6.12 -33.82 -12.85
C LEU A 61 5.75 -35.15 -13.55
N ILE A 62 5.33 -36.18 -12.81
CA ILE A 62 4.94 -37.49 -13.37
C ILE A 62 3.58 -37.41 -14.08
N ALA A 63 2.72 -36.46 -13.69
CA ALA A 63 1.40 -36.27 -14.30
C ALA A 63 1.15 -34.79 -14.65
N ARG A 64 0.57 -34.54 -15.83
CA ARG A 64 0.10 -33.21 -16.22
C ARG A 64 -1.23 -32.89 -15.51
N PRO A 65 -1.43 -31.65 -15.04
CA PRO A 65 -2.71 -31.26 -14.42
C PRO A 65 -3.85 -31.34 -15.45
N PRO A 66 -5.06 -31.76 -15.05
CA PRO A 66 -6.20 -31.84 -15.95
C PRO A 66 -6.57 -30.45 -16.48
N GLN A 67 -6.71 -30.32 -17.80
CA GLN A 67 -7.17 -29.07 -18.42
C GLN A 67 -8.68 -28.93 -18.24
N VAL A 68 -9.09 -28.15 -17.24
CA VAL A 68 -10.50 -27.80 -17.02
C VAL A 68 -10.92 -26.79 -18.09
N LYS A 69 -11.65 -27.23 -19.12
CA LYS A 69 -12.29 -26.35 -20.10
C LYS A 69 -13.49 -25.67 -19.44
N SER A 70 -13.52 -24.33 -19.43
CA SER A 70 -14.68 -23.57 -18.94
C SER A 70 -15.81 -23.69 -19.96
N GLN A 71 -16.92 -24.31 -19.58
CA GLN A 71 -18.08 -24.47 -20.48
C GLN A 71 -19.16 -23.41 -20.27
N THR A 72 -19.13 -22.67 -19.16
CA THR A 72 -20.16 -21.66 -18.83
C THR A 72 -19.57 -20.28 -18.56
N TRP A 73 -20.35 -19.24 -18.85
CA TRP A 73 -19.98 -17.84 -18.62
C TRP A 73 -19.72 -17.55 -17.13
N LEU A 74 -20.47 -18.21 -16.23
CA LEU A 74 -20.26 -18.13 -14.78
C LEU A 74 -18.89 -18.65 -14.35
N GLN A 75 -18.40 -19.76 -14.94
CA GLN A 75 -17.06 -20.29 -14.66
C GLN A 75 -15.97 -19.36 -15.19
N LEU A 76 -16.20 -18.70 -16.34
CA LEU A 76 -15.28 -17.69 -16.87
C LEU A 76 -15.19 -16.47 -15.93
N LEU A 77 -16.33 -16.01 -15.43
CA LEU A 77 -16.40 -14.91 -14.46
C LEU A 77 -15.65 -15.28 -13.18
N TRP A 78 -15.91 -16.46 -12.62
CA TRP A 78 -15.23 -16.93 -11.41
C TRP A 78 -13.72 -17.06 -11.59
N ARG A 79 -13.27 -17.50 -12.78
CA ARG A 79 -11.83 -17.59 -13.11
C ARG A 79 -11.18 -16.21 -13.25
N SER A 80 -11.91 -15.23 -13.77
CA SER A 80 -11.39 -13.88 -14.03
C SER A 80 -11.49 -12.96 -12.82
N LEU A 81 -12.40 -13.26 -11.89
CA LEU A 81 -12.67 -12.50 -10.67
C LEU A 81 -11.40 -12.15 -9.86
N PRO A 82 -10.47 -13.08 -9.55
CA PRO A 82 -9.26 -12.71 -8.82
C PRO A 82 -8.40 -11.69 -9.59
N GLN A 83 -8.26 -11.82 -10.91
CA GLN A 83 -7.47 -10.89 -11.71
C GLN A 83 -8.12 -9.50 -11.77
N ILE A 84 -9.45 -9.45 -11.90
CA ILE A 84 -10.22 -8.20 -11.92
C ILE A 84 -10.16 -7.53 -10.55
N SER A 85 -10.36 -8.28 -9.47
CA SER A 85 -10.30 -7.78 -8.09
C SER A 85 -8.92 -7.21 -7.76
N TYR A 86 -7.85 -7.88 -8.18
CA TYR A 86 -6.48 -7.38 -8.04
C TYR A 86 -6.28 -6.04 -8.75
N ARG A 87 -6.62 -5.97 -10.04
CA ARG A 87 -6.42 -4.76 -10.86
C ARG A 87 -7.27 -3.60 -10.35
N LEU A 88 -8.52 -3.85 -9.97
CA LEU A 88 -9.39 -2.83 -9.41
C LEU A 88 -8.89 -2.35 -8.04
N SER A 89 -8.37 -3.24 -7.18
CA SER A 89 -7.74 -2.81 -5.91
C SER A 89 -6.61 -1.81 -6.16
N LEU A 90 -5.75 -2.05 -7.17
CA LEU A 90 -4.70 -1.12 -7.57
C LEU A 90 -5.24 0.21 -8.13
N VAL A 91 -6.31 0.18 -8.91
CA VAL A 91 -6.98 1.42 -9.36
C VAL A 91 -7.50 2.21 -8.16
N GLY A 92 -7.93 1.55 -7.09
CA GLY A 92 -8.33 2.18 -5.83
C GLY A 92 -7.17 2.92 -5.17
N VAL A 93 -5.98 2.31 -5.15
CA VAL A 93 -4.75 2.93 -4.64
C VAL A 93 -4.39 4.16 -5.47
N LEU A 94 -4.39 4.02 -6.80
CA LEU A 94 -4.11 5.13 -7.71
C LEU A 94 -5.04 6.30 -7.45
N LEU A 95 -6.34 6.03 -7.30
CA LEU A 95 -7.34 7.05 -7.01
C LEU A 95 -7.08 7.74 -5.66
N ALA A 96 -6.86 6.97 -4.59
CA ALA A 96 -6.66 7.55 -3.26
C ALA A 96 -5.38 8.41 -3.18
N TYR A 97 -4.27 7.90 -3.72
CA TYR A 97 -2.97 8.59 -3.67
C TYR A 97 -2.88 9.75 -4.67
N SER A 98 -3.53 9.65 -5.83
CA SER A 98 -3.61 10.77 -6.77
C SER A 98 -4.42 11.91 -6.18
N VAL A 99 -5.55 11.64 -5.53
CA VAL A 99 -6.35 12.67 -4.85
C VAL A 99 -5.57 13.30 -3.70
N ALA A 100 -4.90 12.51 -2.86
CA ALA A 100 -4.09 13.04 -1.76
C ALA A 100 -2.92 13.90 -2.26
N SER A 101 -2.29 13.50 -3.36
CA SER A 101 -1.23 14.29 -4.01
C SER A 101 -1.79 15.58 -4.60
N TYR A 102 -2.92 15.50 -5.32
CA TYR A 102 -3.58 16.65 -5.92
C TYR A 102 -3.99 17.69 -4.87
N GLN A 103 -4.58 17.25 -3.76
CA GLN A 103 -4.97 18.14 -2.66
C GLN A 103 -3.79 18.92 -2.09
N LYS A 104 -2.63 18.28 -1.99
CA LYS A 104 -1.42 18.90 -1.44
C LYS A 104 -0.81 19.93 -2.39
N TRP A 105 -0.94 19.71 -3.69
CA TRP A 105 -0.29 20.53 -4.73
C TRP A 105 -1.26 21.43 -5.48
N TYR A 106 -2.54 21.47 -5.14
CA TYR A 106 -3.53 22.26 -5.89
C TYR A 106 -3.18 23.76 -5.97
N SER A 107 -2.53 24.30 -4.93
CA SER A 107 -2.14 25.71 -4.84
C SER A 107 -0.64 25.96 -5.07
N LEU A 108 0.14 24.94 -5.39
CA LEU A 108 1.60 24.99 -5.46
C LEU A 108 2.08 24.39 -6.78
N ASN A 109 3.16 24.93 -7.35
CA ASN A 109 3.83 24.35 -8.52
C ASN A 109 5.03 23.52 -8.05
N PRO A 110 4.88 22.23 -7.72
CA PRO A 110 5.99 21.41 -7.22
C PRO A 110 7.05 21.19 -8.30
N SER A 111 8.31 21.15 -7.88
CA SER A 111 9.37 20.57 -8.70
C SER A 111 9.23 19.04 -8.77
N TRP A 112 9.89 18.41 -9.74
CA TRP A 112 9.93 16.94 -9.83
C TRP A 112 10.52 16.28 -8.59
N TYR A 113 11.49 16.93 -7.95
CA TYR A 113 12.08 16.46 -6.69
C TYR A 113 11.06 16.48 -5.54
N ASP A 114 10.24 17.54 -5.48
CA ASP A 114 9.19 17.66 -4.46
C ASP A 114 8.10 16.61 -4.63
N LEU A 115 7.81 16.18 -5.86
CA LEU A 115 6.89 15.07 -6.11
C LEU A 115 7.51 13.74 -5.69
N LEU A 116 8.74 13.47 -6.13
CA LEU A 116 9.47 12.22 -5.86
C LEU A 116 9.74 11.99 -4.38
N SER A 117 9.91 13.04 -3.59
CA SER A 117 10.10 12.92 -2.14
C SER A 117 8.84 12.50 -1.37
N ARG A 118 7.65 12.56 -1.98
CA ARG A 118 6.39 12.25 -1.28
C ARG A 118 6.02 10.78 -1.41
N GLU A 119 5.71 10.17 -0.27
CA GLU A 119 5.28 8.77 -0.17
C GLU A 119 4.04 8.46 -1.03
N ASN A 120 3.08 9.40 -1.13
CA ASN A 120 1.88 9.22 -1.97
C ASN A 120 2.25 9.08 -3.46
N PHE A 121 3.19 9.89 -3.94
CA PHE A 121 3.62 9.84 -5.34
C PHE A 121 4.45 8.60 -5.62
N GLN A 122 5.37 8.24 -4.71
CA GLN A 122 6.09 6.96 -4.77
C GLN A 122 5.12 5.77 -4.80
N GLY A 123 4.05 5.84 -4.00
CA GLY A 123 2.98 4.85 -3.99
C GLY A 123 2.22 4.75 -5.31
N VAL A 124 1.97 5.87 -6.00
CA VAL A 124 1.41 5.89 -7.36
C VAL A 124 2.35 5.19 -8.35
N LEU A 125 3.65 5.51 -8.31
CA LEU A 125 4.64 4.84 -9.18
C LEU A 125 4.67 3.32 -8.97
N ILE A 126 4.65 2.89 -7.70
CA ILE A 126 4.62 1.47 -7.34
C ILE A 126 3.29 0.82 -7.80
N ALA A 127 2.16 1.48 -7.60
CA ALA A 127 0.85 0.96 -8.03
C ALA A 127 0.74 0.82 -9.56
N VAL A 128 1.29 1.79 -10.31
CA VAL A 128 1.41 1.70 -11.78
C VAL A 128 2.28 0.52 -12.17
N LEU A 129 3.45 0.35 -11.54
CA LEU A 129 4.33 -0.80 -11.79
C LEU A 129 3.60 -2.13 -11.57
N TRP A 130 2.81 -2.25 -10.50
CA TRP A 130 2.06 -3.46 -10.21
C TRP A 130 0.92 -3.73 -11.18
N LEU A 131 0.30 -2.69 -11.75
CA LEU A 131 -0.81 -2.83 -12.70
C LEU A 131 -0.36 -3.52 -13.99
N PHE A 132 0.90 -3.30 -14.39
CA PHE A 132 1.52 -3.94 -15.56
C PHE A 132 2.29 -5.22 -15.22
N SER A 133 2.56 -5.50 -13.94
CA SER A 133 3.22 -6.73 -13.52
C SER A 133 2.21 -7.86 -13.24
N ARG A 134 2.73 -9.08 -13.03
CA ARG A 134 1.94 -10.22 -12.58
C ARG A 134 1.27 -9.97 -11.23
N ALA A 135 0.02 -10.39 -11.10
CA ALA A 135 -0.74 -10.33 -9.85
C ALA A 135 -0.09 -11.19 -8.74
N SER A 136 0.16 -10.57 -7.60
CA SER A 136 0.69 -11.23 -6.40
C SER A 136 0.14 -10.56 -5.15
N LEU A 137 -0.24 -11.36 -4.15
CA LEU A 137 -0.77 -10.86 -2.89
C LEU A 137 0.25 -9.98 -2.16
N PHE A 138 1.53 -10.38 -2.15
CA PHE A 138 2.59 -9.65 -1.45
C PHE A 138 2.72 -8.20 -1.93
N LYS A 139 2.49 -7.94 -3.22
CA LYS A 139 2.50 -6.59 -3.81
C LYS A 139 1.35 -5.70 -3.31
N LEU A 140 0.22 -6.30 -2.92
CA LEU A 140 -0.95 -5.59 -2.42
C LEU A 140 -0.94 -5.37 -0.91
N VAL A 141 -0.28 -6.25 -0.14
CA VAL A 141 -0.29 -6.19 1.33
C VAL A 141 0.09 -4.80 1.85
N PRO A 142 1.17 -4.13 1.38
CA PRO A 142 1.50 -2.78 1.84
C PRO A 142 0.36 -1.79 1.64
N PHE A 143 -0.34 -1.86 0.49
CA PHE A 143 -1.45 -0.95 0.18
C PHE A 143 -2.73 -1.24 0.95
N ILE A 144 -2.99 -2.52 1.25
CA ILE A 144 -4.11 -2.92 2.09
C ILE A 144 -3.87 -2.39 3.52
N LEU A 145 -2.66 -2.57 4.05
CA LEU A 145 -2.30 -2.10 5.39
C LEU A 145 -2.34 -0.57 5.49
N THR A 146 -1.81 0.16 4.50
CA THR A 146 -1.89 1.63 4.49
C THR A 146 -3.34 2.10 4.38
N SER A 147 -4.15 1.47 3.52
CA SER A 147 -5.57 1.82 3.38
C SER A 147 -6.37 1.54 4.65
N PHE A 148 -6.05 0.45 5.35
CA PHE A 148 -6.62 0.13 6.65
C PHE A 148 -6.28 1.23 7.65
N LEU A 149 -4.98 1.57 7.79
CA LEU A 149 -4.51 2.60 8.71
C LEU A 149 -5.17 3.96 8.44
N HIS A 150 -5.25 4.38 7.19
CA HIS A 150 -5.86 5.66 6.81
C HIS A 150 -7.36 5.73 7.13
N LEU A 151 -8.08 4.61 7.02
CA LEU A 151 -9.51 4.55 7.33
C LEU A 151 -9.77 4.44 8.83
N THR A 152 -8.97 3.68 9.57
CA THR A 152 -9.11 3.55 11.03
C THR A 152 -8.74 4.83 11.76
N VAL A 153 -7.56 5.42 11.48
CA VAL A 153 -7.12 6.67 12.12
C VAL A 153 -8.13 7.78 11.91
N LYS A 154 -8.73 7.86 10.72
CA LYS A 154 -9.75 8.87 10.40
C LYS A 154 -11.09 8.60 11.10
N ALA A 155 -11.46 7.34 11.26
CA ALA A 155 -12.66 6.96 12.01
C ALA A 155 -12.51 7.34 13.49
N ASP A 156 -11.35 7.07 14.06
CA ASP A 156 -11.01 7.41 15.44
C ASP A 156 -11.03 8.93 15.65
N GLN A 157 -10.36 9.70 14.78
CA GLN A 157 -10.36 11.18 14.85
C GLN A 157 -11.76 11.79 14.80
N LYS A 158 -12.67 11.23 13.98
CA LYS A 158 -14.06 11.71 13.92
C LYS A 158 -14.88 11.34 15.16
N ALA A 159 -14.61 10.17 15.74
CA ALA A 159 -15.27 9.72 16.95
C ALA A 159 -14.86 10.54 18.18
N ASP A 160 -13.60 11.00 18.22
CA ASP A 160 -13.09 11.85 19.29
C ASP A 160 -13.67 13.26 19.22
N VAL A 161 -13.67 13.91 18.05
CA VAL A 161 -14.28 15.25 17.88
C VAL A 161 -15.76 15.24 18.24
N LYS A 162 -16.51 14.22 17.82
CA LYS A 162 -17.94 14.11 18.16
C LYS A 162 -18.18 13.89 19.65
N LYS A 163 -17.26 13.27 20.39
CA LYS A 163 -17.36 13.06 21.85
C LYS A 163 -16.98 14.29 22.67
N ASP A 164 -16.27 15.23 22.07
CA ASP A 164 -15.90 16.50 22.69
C ASP A 164 -17.01 17.54 22.46
N ASP A 165 -17.68 17.52 21.30
CA ASP A 165 -18.83 18.41 21.01
C ASP A 165 -20.12 18.04 21.76
N ASP A 166 -20.28 16.78 22.19
CA ASP A 166 -21.52 16.25 22.82
C ASP A 166 -21.43 16.20 24.36
N LYS A 167 -20.37 16.76 24.95
CA LYS A 167 -20.23 16.90 26.41
C LYS A 167 -20.06 18.36 26.81
N ASP A 168 -21.17 19.02 27.11
CA ASP A 168 -21.21 20.27 27.86
C ASP A 168 -20.49 20.09 29.21
N ASP A 169 -19.48 20.94 29.45
CA ASP A 169 -18.98 21.40 30.75
C ASP A 169 -18.82 20.41 31.93
N GLU A 170 -18.31 19.21 31.70
CA GLU A 170 -17.76 18.40 32.80
C GLU A 170 -16.27 18.14 32.60
N LYS A 171 -15.46 18.73 33.50
CA LYS A 171 -13.99 18.66 33.52
C LYS A 171 -13.50 17.21 33.51
N ARG A 172 -13.32 16.62 32.32
CA ARG A 172 -12.57 15.38 32.17
C ARG A 172 -11.11 15.64 32.56
N PRO A 173 -10.45 14.75 33.31
CA PRO A 173 -9.04 14.93 33.64
C PRO A 173 -8.23 14.94 32.35
N LEU A 174 -7.39 15.97 32.17
CA LEU A 174 -6.49 16.15 31.03
C LEU A 174 -5.68 14.87 30.72
N ASN A 175 -5.35 14.08 31.75
CA ASN A 175 -4.62 12.81 31.65
C ASN A 175 -5.29 11.77 30.75
N ASP A 176 -6.62 11.60 30.79
CA ASP A 176 -7.29 10.53 30.03
C ASP A 176 -7.25 10.75 28.52
N ASN A 177 -7.26 12.01 28.10
CA ASN A 177 -7.15 12.38 26.68
C ASN A 177 -5.70 12.29 26.20
N GLU A 178 -4.73 12.62 27.05
CA GLU A 178 -3.30 12.45 26.75
C GLU A 178 -2.92 10.96 26.67
N ASP A 179 -3.41 10.13 27.58
CA ASP A 179 -3.16 8.68 27.58
C ASP A 179 -3.75 7.99 26.34
N LYS A 180 -4.96 8.40 25.92
CA LYS A 180 -5.58 7.87 24.69
C LYS A 180 -4.85 8.32 23.43
N LYS A 181 -4.49 9.61 23.34
CA LYS A 181 -3.69 10.14 22.22
C LYS A 181 -2.32 9.47 22.14
N THR A 182 -1.69 9.20 23.28
CA THR A 182 -0.41 8.50 23.36
C THR A 182 -0.54 7.06 22.89
N LYS A 183 -1.51 6.30 23.41
CA LYS A 183 -1.79 4.92 22.97
C LYS A 183 -2.13 4.83 21.48
N GLN A 184 -2.90 5.79 20.96
CA GLN A 184 -3.24 5.84 19.53
C GLN A 184 -2.00 6.13 18.66
N LYS A 185 -1.14 7.05 19.11
CA LYS A 185 0.13 7.35 18.45
C LYS A 185 1.04 6.12 18.42
N ASP A 186 1.11 5.36 19.52
CA ASP A 186 1.93 4.15 19.64
C ASP A 186 1.43 2.99 18.76
N ASN A 187 0.11 2.80 18.68
CA ASN A 187 -0.46 1.82 17.76
C ASN A 187 -0.19 2.20 16.31
N THR A 188 -0.34 3.49 15.98
CA THR A 188 -0.08 4.00 14.63
C THR A 188 1.37 3.76 14.24
N THR A 189 2.35 4.13 15.08
CA THR A 189 3.79 3.89 14.78
C THR A 189 4.10 2.40 14.58
N THR A 190 3.46 1.53 15.38
CA THR A 190 3.57 0.07 15.19
C THR A 190 3.07 -0.37 13.82
N PHE A 191 1.91 0.11 13.37
CA PHE A 191 1.39 -0.17 12.02
C PHE A 191 2.30 0.35 10.92
N LEU A 192 2.91 1.54 11.06
CA LEU A 192 3.87 2.06 10.09
C LEU A 192 5.09 1.15 9.93
N HIS A 193 5.62 0.58 11.02
CA HIS A 193 6.69 -0.42 10.93
C HIS A 193 6.22 -1.70 10.22
N ILE A 194 5.01 -2.20 10.50
CA ILE A 194 4.46 -3.38 9.82
C ILE A 194 4.34 -3.14 8.31
N ILE A 195 3.90 -1.95 7.91
CA ILE A 195 3.86 -1.55 6.50
C ILE A 195 5.27 -1.59 5.89
N ALA A 196 6.27 -0.97 6.54
CA ALA A 196 7.65 -1.00 6.07
C ALA A 196 8.22 -2.43 5.95
N TYR A 197 7.91 -3.32 6.89
CA TYR A 197 8.27 -4.74 6.78
C TYR A 197 7.60 -5.43 5.60
N SER A 198 6.31 -5.14 5.35
CA SER A 198 5.58 -5.74 4.22
C SER A 198 6.15 -5.33 2.86
N GLU A 199 6.74 -4.14 2.77
CA GLU A 199 7.43 -3.67 1.56
C GLU A 199 8.73 -4.43 1.33
N LEU A 200 9.52 -4.67 2.39
CA LEU A 200 10.69 -5.54 2.31
C LEU A 200 10.32 -6.98 1.92
N VAL A 201 9.22 -7.50 2.46
CA VAL A 201 8.69 -8.81 2.05
C VAL A 201 8.35 -8.84 0.56
N THR A 202 7.91 -7.71 -0.01
CA THR A 202 7.67 -7.60 -1.46
C THR A 202 8.97 -7.71 -2.26
N VAL A 203 10.07 -7.09 -1.80
CA VAL A 203 11.41 -7.26 -2.41
C VAL A 203 11.80 -8.75 -2.40
N VAL A 204 11.66 -9.41 -1.25
CA VAL A 204 12.01 -10.83 -1.10
C VAL A 204 11.15 -11.71 -1.99
N SER A 205 9.84 -11.44 -2.07
CA SER A 205 8.92 -12.16 -2.96
C SER A 205 9.33 -12.03 -4.43
N LEU A 206 9.71 -10.83 -4.88
CA LEU A 206 10.17 -10.61 -6.26
C LEU A 206 11.48 -11.36 -6.54
N PHE A 207 12.38 -11.40 -5.56
CA PHE A 207 13.62 -12.16 -5.69
C PHE A 207 13.36 -13.66 -5.83
N PHE A 208 12.41 -14.21 -5.06
CA PHE A 208 11.96 -15.60 -5.22
C PHE A 208 11.31 -15.86 -6.58
N ASP A 209 10.52 -14.92 -7.12
CA ASP A 209 9.91 -15.06 -8.45
C ASP A 209 10.99 -15.13 -9.56
N ILE A 210 12.11 -14.40 -9.39
CA ILE A 210 13.27 -14.48 -10.31
C ILE A 210 13.97 -15.83 -10.19
N ILE A 211 14.29 -16.29 -8.98
CA ILE A 211 14.97 -17.59 -8.76
C ILE A 211 14.12 -18.75 -9.30
N THR A 212 12.80 -18.65 -9.15
CA THR A 212 11.86 -19.68 -9.61
C THR A 212 11.61 -19.60 -11.13
N PHE A 213 12.25 -18.65 -11.83
CA PHE A 213 12.03 -18.36 -13.26
C PHE A 213 10.55 -18.26 -13.61
N ARG A 214 9.76 -17.70 -12.70
CA ARG A 214 8.31 -17.77 -12.78
C ARG A 214 7.76 -16.86 -13.88
N ASP A 215 8.49 -15.77 -14.16
CA ASP A 215 8.19 -14.74 -15.16
C ASP A 215 9.46 -14.23 -15.85
N GLY A 216 9.44 -14.08 -17.18
CA GLY A 216 10.57 -13.53 -17.94
C GLY A 216 10.83 -12.04 -17.72
N VAL A 217 9.85 -11.29 -17.18
CA VAL A 217 9.94 -9.84 -16.94
C VAL A 217 10.25 -9.50 -15.47
N GLY A 218 10.36 -10.52 -14.60
CA GLY A 218 10.52 -10.33 -13.15
C GLY A 218 11.76 -9.51 -12.76
N GLY A 219 12.86 -9.67 -13.49
CA GLY A 219 14.11 -8.92 -13.27
C GLY A 219 13.93 -7.41 -13.49
N PHE A 220 13.30 -7.00 -14.59
CA PHE A 220 13.03 -5.59 -14.87
C PHE A 220 12.12 -4.96 -13.82
N VAL A 221 11.07 -5.69 -13.41
CA VAL A 221 10.16 -5.25 -12.36
C VAL A 221 10.89 -5.06 -11.03
N LEU A 222 11.80 -5.97 -10.66
CA LEU A 222 12.61 -5.84 -9.46
C LEU A 222 13.51 -4.60 -9.51
N VAL A 223 14.21 -4.37 -10.63
CA VAL A 223 15.11 -3.21 -10.76
C VAL A 223 14.33 -1.90 -10.63
N ILE A 224 13.20 -1.75 -11.34
CA ILE A 224 12.36 -0.54 -11.25
C ILE A 224 11.82 -0.37 -9.83
N TYR A 225 11.37 -1.46 -9.20
CA TYR A 225 10.90 -1.40 -7.82
C TYR A 225 12.01 -1.00 -6.85
N LEU A 226 13.23 -1.52 -7.00
CA LEU A 226 14.39 -1.15 -6.20
C LEU A 226 14.77 0.32 -6.40
N SER A 227 14.67 0.88 -7.61
CA SER A 227 14.89 2.31 -7.85
C SER A 227 13.88 3.17 -7.09
N ILE A 228 12.60 2.79 -7.08
CA ILE A 228 11.57 3.51 -6.31
C ILE A 228 11.75 3.26 -4.80
N TYR A 229 12.13 2.07 -4.38
CA TYR A 229 12.39 1.75 -2.98
C TYR A 229 13.62 2.48 -2.44
N TRP A 230 14.64 2.69 -3.27
CA TRP A 230 15.79 3.53 -2.94
C TRP A 230 15.37 4.96 -2.64
N LEU A 231 14.48 5.51 -3.45
CA LEU A 231 13.87 6.83 -3.20
C LEU A 231 13.13 6.83 -1.86
N ARG A 232 12.40 5.76 -1.56
CA ARG A 232 11.69 5.60 -0.29
C ARG A 232 12.63 5.54 0.91
N LEU A 233 13.77 4.86 0.79
CA LEU A 233 14.80 4.83 1.83
C LEU A 233 15.41 6.21 2.07
N ASN A 234 15.49 7.08 1.06
CA ASN A 234 16.02 8.44 1.25
C ASN A 234 15.05 9.36 1.98
N PHE A 235 13.72 9.15 1.87
CA PHE A 235 12.73 10.10 2.37
C PHE A 235 11.84 9.57 3.51
N SER A 236 11.79 8.25 3.75
CA SER A 236 10.93 7.66 4.77
C SER A 236 11.76 7.16 5.97
N PRO A 237 11.65 7.79 7.15
CA PRO A 237 12.42 7.39 8.34
C PRO A 237 12.06 5.97 8.80
N TYR A 238 10.79 5.56 8.65
CA TYR A 238 10.33 4.22 9.00
C TYR A 238 10.96 3.13 8.13
N ALA A 239 11.17 3.41 6.84
CA ALA A 239 11.86 2.50 5.94
C ALA A 239 13.34 2.34 6.34
N GLN A 240 14.01 3.43 6.70
CA GLN A 240 15.40 3.41 7.17
C GLN A 240 15.57 2.59 8.45
N GLU A 241 14.72 2.83 9.46
CA GLU A 241 14.79 2.09 10.73
C GLU A 241 14.53 0.60 10.55
N THR A 242 13.58 0.26 9.68
CA THR A 242 13.23 -1.13 9.40
C THR A 242 14.37 -1.84 8.68
N LEU A 243 14.99 -1.17 7.71
CA LEU A 243 16.18 -1.68 7.03
C LEU A 243 17.35 -1.86 8.00
N LEU A 244 17.60 -0.91 8.90
CA LEU A 244 18.63 -1.01 9.93
C LEU A 244 18.40 -2.23 10.83
N ARG A 245 17.17 -2.42 11.32
CA ARG A 245 16.81 -3.59 12.15
C ARG A 245 17.03 -4.90 11.40
N LEU A 246 16.73 -4.93 10.10
CA LEU A 246 16.99 -6.09 9.26
C LEU A 246 18.51 -6.35 9.16
N ILE A 247 19.30 -5.32 8.86
CA ILE A 247 20.76 -5.41 8.75
C ILE A 247 21.37 -5.93 10.05
N LEU A 248 20.95 -5.42 11.20
CA LEU A 248 21.42 -5.89 12.51
C LEU A 248 21.07 -7.36 12.79
N LYS A 249 19.92 -7.84 12.31
CA LYS A 249 19.56 -9.27 12.40
C LYS A 249 20.40 -10.14 11.47
N VAL A 250 20.72 -9.64 10.27
CA VAL A 250 21.55 -10.34 9.29
C VAL A 250 23.01 -10.36 9.76
N ASP A 251 23.51 -9.29 10.38
CA ASP A 251 24.87 -9.15 10.92
C ASP A 251 25.27 -10.34 11.81
N LYS A 252 24.33 -10.78 12.67
CA LYS A 252 24.52 -11.93 13.58
C LYS A 252 24.69 -13.28 12.86
N LYS A 253 24.30 -13.37 11.59
CA LYS A 253 24.28 -14.61 10.79
C LYS A 253 25.35 -14.63 9.70
N ILE A 254 26.19 -13.60 9.58
CA ILE A 254 27.19 -13.54 8.51
C ILE A 254 28.45 -14.32 8.90
N PRO A 255 28.90 -15.28 8.08
CA PRO A 255 30.14 -16.00 8.33
C PRO A 255 31.36 -15.07 8.17
N PRO A 256 32.47 -15.34 8.88
CA PRO A 256 33.62 -14.44 8.97
C PRO A 256 34.26 -14.12 7.61
N LYS A 257 34.08 -14.98 6.61
CA LYS A 257 34.57 -14.80 5.24
C LYS A 257 34.06 -13.53 4.55
N TYR A 258 32.86 -13.05 4.89
CA TYR A 258 32.25 -11.87 4.25
C TYR A 258 32.26 -10.61 5.14
N HIS A 259 32.97 -10.62 6.27
CA HIS A 259 32.99 -9.48 7.20
C HIS A 259 33.57 -8.20 6.59
N SER A 260 34.54 -8.27 5.68
CA SER A 260 35.10 -7.08 5.03
C SER A 260 34.07 -6.39 4.14
N GLN A 261 33.47 -7.13 3.21
CA GLN A 261 32.42 -6.61 2.31
C GLN A 261 31.20 -6.10 3.08
N TRP A 262 30.86 -6.79 4.18
CA TRP A 262 29.75 -6.38 5.03
C TRP A 262 30.02 -5.09 5.81
N LYS A 263 31.28 -4.84 6.22
CA LYS A 263 31.66 -3.56 6.85
C LYS A 263 31.49 -2.40 5.88
N ASP A 264 31.88 -2.56 4.62
CA ASP A 264 31.73 -1.51 3.61
C ASP A 264 30.25 -1.18 3.35
N ILE A 265 29.41 -2.22 3.22
CA ILE A 265 27.96 -2.06 3.06
C ILE A 265 27.35 -1.35 4.29
N LYS A 266 27.75 -1.75 5.50
CA LYS A 266 27.29 -1.10 6.73
C LYS A 266 27.71 0.37 6.77
N GLN A 267 28.97 0.67 6.51
CA GLN A 267 29.50 2.03 6.55
C GLN A 267 28.77 2.93 5.54
N PHE A 268 28.56 2.46 4.31
CA PHE A 268 27.80 3.18 3.30
C PHE A 268 26.36 3.49 3.75
N LEU A 269 25.68 2.52 4.33
CA LEU A 269 24.30 2.70 4.82
C LEU A 269 24.24 3.65 6.02
N TYR A 270 25.17 3.54 6.97
CA TYR A 270 25.23 4.43 8.14
C TYR A 270 25.49 5.88 7.75
N LEU A 271 26.45 6.14 6.85
CA LEU A 271 26.72 7.48 6.34
C LEU A 271 25.47 8.08 5.69
N ARG A 272 24.74 7.28 4.90
CA ARG A 272 23.55 7.74 4.21
C ARG A 272 22.36 8.04 5.13
N MET A 273 22.16 7.23 6.16
CA MET A 273 21.12 7.50 7.17
C MET A 273 21.44 8.75 8.00
N ASP A 274 22.72 9.00 8.30
CA ASP A 274 23.15 10.19 9.03
C ASP A 274 22.96 11.47 8.20
N GLU A 275 23.27 11.43 6.91
CA GLU A 275 22.94 12.54 5.98
C GLU A 275 21.44 12.83 5.94
N SER A 276 20.60 11.79 5.86
CA SER A 276 19.14 11.96 5.83
C SER A 276 18.60 12.54 7.14
N ARG A 277 19.15 12.17 8.30
CA ARG A 277 18.78 12.76 9.60
C ARG A 277 19.18 14.22 9.74
N LYS A 278 20.25 14.65 9.07
CA LYS A 278 20.72 16.04 9.09
C LYS A 278 19.91 16.97 8.17
N GLN A 279 19.16 16.41 7.21
CA GLN A 279 18.37 17.15 6.23
C GLN A 279 16.86 17.21 6.55
N GLY A 280 16.38 16.44 7.54
CA GLY A 280 14.99 16.46 8.03
C GLY A 280 14.85 17.29 9.29
#